data_AF-A0A947Z7H5-F1
#
_entry.id   AF-A0A947Z7H5-F1
#
_cell.length_a   1.000
_cell.length_b   1.000
_cell.length_c   1.000
_cell.angle_alpha   90.00
_cell.angle_beta   90.00
_cell.angle_gamma   90.00
#
_symmetry.space_group_name_H-M   'P 1'
#
loop_
_entity.id
_entity.type
_entity.pdbx_description
1 polymer ?
#
loop_
_entity_poly.entity_id
_entity_poly.type
_entity_poly.pdbx_seq_one_letter_code
_entity_poly.pdbx_strand_id
1 'polypeptide(L)'
;MKLRTSLNRIQGGTLLTLLAALLFVLPLSCAGGSTSPGELCGNGIIDEGETCDDNNADANDGCSDTCLVENGWNCVGEASQCEKLCGNGILDVGETCDDSGESATCNSDCSVSSCGDGVWNATAGESCDEGGETATCTAQCTIPGCGDGVLDVGEECDDEGESESCNANCTESSCGDGVLNVTAGEACDEGGETATCSAQCTLPGCGNGTIEDGEECDDAGASATCDANCSLAMCGDGTLNTVAGEECDDGDESAFCNEDCTISTCGDSVVNHTAGEACDTGGESVSCNADCTVATCGDSVVNVTAGESCDDGGESATCDPDCSPAQCGDGYVNATAGEECDDGGESAACDPDCTVAECGDGYRNAAAGEECDDGDTNNSNACSNSCTSNVTCESPLTTTFAAGNGYSGAFFDVVATTSITVTHFDGHFDTGTRTISVYYRPGTYVGFTGSSSGWTFLGTAAVSGAGTGVPTVIPINFSVPLSPGSRGAFFVVSAEGGLKYTDGAVGTLYAQNANIKFYVGSGGGATFGTTVFDGRLFNGNIYHTCN
;
A
#
# COMPACT_ATOMS: atom_id res chain seq x y z
N MET A 1 39.29 2.49 -6.21
CA MET A 1 40.59 1.85 -5.89
C MET A 1 41.19 1.22 -7.17
N LYS A 2 41.79 2.06 -8.02
CA LYS A 2 42.59 1.68 -9.19
C LYS A 2 43.72 2.72 -9.29
N LEU A 3 44.94 2.31 -8.99
CA LEU A 3 46.18 3.07 -9.16
C LEU A 3 47.26 2.10 -9.66
N ARG A 4 48.26 2.48 -10.44
CA ARG A 4 48.47 3.58 -11.39
C ARG A 4 49.65 3.07 -12.25
N THR A 5 49.57 3.32 -13.54
CA THR A 5 50.57 3.00 -14.56
C THR A 5 51.86 3.79 -14.33
N SER A 6 53.01 3.14 -14.54
CA SER A 6 54.36 3.73 -14.47
C SER A 6 54.82 4.22 -15.84
N LEU A 7 55.32 5.46 -15.88
CA LEU A 7 56.04 6.16 -16.96
C LEU A 7 56.86 7.27 -16.23
N ASN A 8 58.04 7.76 -16.63
CA ASN A 8 59.15 7.35 -17.47
C ASN A 8 60.23 8.48 -17.36
N ARG A 9 61.51 8.19 -17.66
CA ARG A 9 62.59 9.11 -18.15
C ARG A 9 63.26 10.13 -17.18
N ILE A 10 64.50 10.63 -17.35
CA ILE A 10 65.79 10.40 -18.10
C ILE A 10 66.83 11.38 -17.48
N GLN A 11 68.13 11.03 -17.55
CA GLN A 11 69.35 11.88 -17.78
C GLN A 11 70.42 11.66 -16.70
N GLY A 12 71.71 11.47 -16.94
CA GLY A 12 72.56 11.49 -18.14
C GLY A 12 74.04 11.72 -17.72
N GLY A 13 75.00 11.12 -18.44
CA GLY A 13 76.46 11.39 -18.34
C GLY A 13 77.17 10.73 -17.14
N THR A 14 78.40 10.22 -17.19
CA THR A 14 79.56 10.48 -18.07
C THR A 14 80.52 9.26 -18.05
N LEU A 15 81.26 9.12 -19.15
CA LEU A 15 82.27 8.10 -19.46
C LEU A 15 83.63 8.81 -19.50
N LEU A 16 84.68 8.32 -18.82
CA LEU A 16 86.13 8.48 -19.13
C LEU A 16 86.96 7.86 -17.96
N THR A 17 87.48 6.63 -18.03
CA THR A 17 88.78 6.16 -18.59
C THR A 17 90.07 6.82 -18.08
N LEU A 18 91.04 5.93 -17.79
CA LEU A 18 92.50 6.07 -17.70
C LEU A 18 93.15 6.49 -16.36
N LEU A 19 93.63 5.47 -15.63
CA LEU A 19 94.76 5.58 -14.70
C LEU A 19 96.00 5.01 -15.39
N ALA A 20 96.97 5.88 -15.69
CA ALA A 20 98.35 5.53 -16.00
C ALA A 20 99.26 6.66 -15.52
N ALA A 21 100.10 6.39 -14.53
CA ALA A 21 101.30 7.19 -14.27
C ALA A 21 102.39 6.27 -13.71
N LEU A 22 103.41 6.09 -14.53
CA LEU A 22 104.59 5.27 -14.30
C LEU A 22 105.78 6.24 -14.08
N LEU A 23 106.42 6.12 -12.92
CA LEU A 23 107.87 6.07 -12.71
C LEU A 23 108.80 7.28 -13.04
N PHE A 24 109.80 7.40 -12.13
CA PHE A 24 111.08 8.14 -12.18
C PHE A 24 111.00 9.63 -11.74
N VAL A 25 111.87 10.16 -10.86
CA VAL A 25 113.34 10.05 -10.85
C VAL A 25 113.92 10.20 -9.41
N LEU A 26 114.85 9.31 -9.03
CA LEU A 26 115.86 9.35 -7.95
C LEU A 26 117.19 9.93 -8.53
N PRO A 27 118.31 10.16 -7.80
CA PRO A 27 118.53 10.38 -6.36
C PRO A 27 119.66 11.42 -6.04
N LEU A 28 120.02 11.48 -4.75
CA LEU A 28 121.39 11.40 -4.21
C LEU A 28 122.11 12.69 -3.74
N SER A 29 122.19 12.73 -2.42
CA SER A 29 123.11 13.49 -1.57
C SER A 29 124.58 13.16 -1.82
N CYS A 30 125.44 14.18 -1.70
CA CYS A 30 126.84 14.03 -1.28
C CYS A 30 127.23 15.27 -0.45
N ALA A 31 127.82 15.02 0.72
CA ALA A 31 128.26 16.01 1.69
C ALA A 31 129.68 16.54 1.38
N GLY A 32 129.95 17.81 1.76
CA GLY A 32 131.31 18.32 1.84
C GLY A 32 131.49 19.83 2.09
N GLY A 33 131.34 20.28 3.35
CA GLY A 33 132.31 21.13 4.05
C GLY A 33 132.35 22.68 3.90
N SER A 34 132.21 23.35 5.06
CA SER A 34 132.98 24.49 5.62
C SER A 34 132.50 25.97 5.53
N THR A 35 131.95 26.44 6.67
CA THR A 35 132.20 27.69 7.47
C THR A 35 132.10 29.14 6.90
N SER A 36 131.04 29.87 7.37
CA SER A 36 130.95 31.29 7.91
C SER A 36 131.35 32.49 7.02
N PRO A 37 130.86 33.77 7.19
CA PRO A 37 129.92 34.39 8.16
C PRO A 37 128.78 35.28 7.53
N GLY A 38 127.67 35.51 8.27
CA GLY A 38 126.80 36.69 8.10
C GLY A 38 125.31 36.43 7.85
N GLU A 39 124.57 35.99 8.88
CA GLU A 39 123.11 36.19 8.97
C GLU A 39 122.83 37.69 9.03
N LEU A 40 122.15 38.23 8.02
CA LEU A 40 121.77 39.63 7.92
C LEU A 40 120.30 39.67 7.55
N CYS A 41 119.48 40.09 8.51
CA CYS A 41 118.07 40.38 8.30
C CYS A 41 117.86 41.38 7.16
N GLY A 42 116.89 41.10 6.30
CA GLY A 42 116.47 41.93 5.16
C GLY A 42 117.12 41.54 3.83
N ASN A 43 117.57 40.29 3.69
CA ASN A 43 118.24 39.78 2.50
C ASN A 43 117.29 39.00 1.55
N GLY A 44 116.02 38.86 1.95
CA GLY A 44 114.95 38.19 1.23
C GLY A 44 114.90 36.67 1.41
N ILE A 45 115.69 36.09 2.32
CA ILE A 45 115.70 34.66 2.67
C ILE A 45 115.54 34.47 4.18
N ILE A 46 114.86 33.41 4.63
CA ILE A 46 114.67 33.17 6.07
C ILE A 46 115.83 32.29 6.55
N ASP A 47 116.82 32.90 7.20
CA ASP A 47 118.00 32.21 7.72
C ASP A 47 117.76 31.53 9.10
N GLU A 48 118.72 30.74 9.60
CA GLU A 48 118.60 29.98 10.85
C GLU A 48 118.52 30.91 12.08
N GLY A 49 117.31 31.24 12.53
CA GLY A 49 117.06 32.12 13.68
C GLY A 49 116.10 33.27 13.39
N GLU A 50 115.78 33.48 12.11
CA GLU A 50 114.78 34.45 11.65
C GLU A 50 113.39 33.81 11.63
N THR A 51 112.36 34.62 11.86
CA THR A 51 110.95 34.18 11.77
C THR A 51 110.22 34.78 10.56
N CYS A 52 110.79 35.83 9.97
CA CYS A 52 110.42 36.44 8.69
C CYS A 52 111.66 37.11 8.09
N ASP A 53 111.67 37.37 6.78
CA ASP A 53 112.61 38.29 6.12
C ASP A 53 111.91 38.91 4.90
N ASP A 54 111.53 40.19 4.98
CA ASP A 54 110.77 40.91 3.95
C ASP A 54 111.65 41.75 3.00
N ASN A 55 112.90 41.33 2.83
CA ASN A 55 113.86 41.92 1.90
C ASN A 55 114.21 43.39 2.21
N ASN A 56 113.97 43.83 3.45
CA ASN A 56 114.43 45.10 4.00
C ASN A 56 114.66 44.99 5.53
N ALA A 57 115.11 46.07 6.17
CA ALA A 57 115.36 46.11 7.63
C ALA A 57 114.67 47.31 8.29
N ASP A 58 113.63 47.85 7.64
CA ASP A 58 112.74 48.83 8.21
C ASP A 58 111.84 48.13 9.23
N ALA A 59 111.46 48.84 10.29
CA ALA A 59 110.45 48.34 11.23
C ALA A 59 109.08 48.92 10.86
N ASN A 60 108.01 48.27 11.32
CA ASN A 60 106.61 48.63 11.18
C ASN A 60 105.93 48.30 9.83
N ASP A 61 106.52 47.45 9.01
CA ASP A 61 105.94 46.88 7.78
C ASP A 61 105.66 45.36 7.88
N GLY A 62 105.84 44.79 9.08
CA GLY A 62 105.46 43.44 9.45
C GLY A 62 106.62 42.50 9.75
N CYS A 63 107.83 42.78 9.24
CA CYS A 63 109.05 42.12 9.67
C CYS A 63 109.98 43.14 10.34
N SER A 64 110.31 42.94 11.61
CA SER A 64 111.15 43.90 12.33
C SER A 64 112.59 43.96 11.80
N ASP A 65 113.32 45.00 12.18
CA ASP A 65 114.78 45.17 11.93
C ASP A 65 115.68 44.06 12.52
N THR A 66 115.09 43.09 13.22
CA THR A 66 115.74 41.89 13.76
C THR A 66 115.14 40.59 13.22
N CYS A 67 114.34 40.65 12.15
CA CYS A 67 113.71 39.53 11.45
C CYS A 67 112.79 38.68 12.34
N LEU A 68 112.15 39.39 13.28
CA LEU A 68 111.02 38.92 14.05
C LEU A 68 109.73 39.46 13.47
N VAL A 69 108.74 38.59 13.28
CA VAL A 69 107.39 39.01 12.88
C VAL A 69 106.87 40.02 13.90
N GLU A 70 106.44 41.18 13.42
CA GLU A 70 105.92 42.23 14.27
C GLU A 70 104.52 41.88 14.78
N ASN A 71 104.20 42.36 15.98
CA ASN A 71 102.90 42.10 16.57
C ASN A 71 101.79 42.71 15.68
N GLY A 72 100.76 41.91 15.36
CA GLY A 72 99.66 42.31 14.47
C GLY A 72 99.89 42.00 12.99
N TRP A 73 100.99 41.32 12.64
CA TRP A 73 101.31 40.96 11.25
C TRP A 73 101.43 39.45 11.07
N ASN A 74 100.97 38.96 9.92
CA ASN A 74 101.20 37.60 9.45
C ASN A 74 102.14 37.65 8.26
N CYS A 75 103.34 37.11 8.44
CA CYS A 75 104.36 37.08 7.41
C CYS A 75 104.50 35.65 6.89
N VAL A 76 104.29 35.47 5.58
CA VAL A 76 104.40 34.16 4.92
C VAL A 76 105.31 34.24 3.70
N GLY A 77 106.01 33.14 3.41
CA GLY A 77 106.89 33.02 2.25
C GLY A 77 108.31 33.54 2.48
N GLU A 78 109.12 33.46 1.43
CA GLU A 78 110.56 33.77 1.41
C GLU A 78 110.91 34.45 0.07
N ALA A 79 111.07 35.78 -0.02
CA ALA A 79 110.92 36.79 1.03
C ALA A 79 109.50 36.83 1.63
N SER A 80 109.43 37.04 2.95
CA SER A 80 108.20 37.18 3.71
C SER A 80 107.36 38.34 3.20
N GLN A 81 106.12 38.04 2.84
CA GLN A 81 105.10 39.06 2.59
C GLN A 81 104.25 39.16 3.85
N CYS A 82 104.26 40.34 4.45
CA CYS A 82 103.54 40.61 5.68
C CYS A 82 102.24 41.34 5.39
N GLU A 83 101.13 40.79 5.91
CA GLU A 83 99.80 41.43 5.89
C GLU A 83 99.31 41.66 7.33
N LYS A 84 98.52 42.71 7.54
CA LYS A 84 97.93 42.99 8.85
C LYS A 84 96.90 41.95 9.20
N LEU A 85 96.94 41.47 10.44
CA LEU A 85 96.02 40.48 10.99
C LEU A 85 94.72 41.15 11.46
N CYS A 86 93.77 41.37 10.55
CA CYS A 86 92.41 41.75 10.95
C CYS A 86 91.72 40.61 11.71
N GLY A 87 91.14 40.91 12.87
CA GLY A 87 90.38 39.95 13.67
C GLY A 87 91.22 39.21 14.71
N ASN A 88 92.27 39.85 15.24
CA ASN A 88 93.14 39.30 16.26
C ASN A 88 92.76 39.75 17.70
N GLY A 89 91.75 40.60 17.83
CA GLY A 89 91.24 41.15 19.08
C GLY A 89 92.01 42.36 19.60
N ILE A 90 92.87 42.95 18.79
CA ILE A 90 93.67 44.14 19.11
C ILE A 90 93.47 45.15 17.99
N LEU A 91 93.12 46.38 18.33
CA LEU A 91 92.98 47.45 17.34
C LEU A 91 94.36 47.90 16.83
N ASP A 92 94.74 47.41 15.65
CA ASP A 92 96.00 47.73 14.99
C ASP A 92 95.91 49.01 14.14
N VAL A 93 97.07 49.57 13.76
CA VAL A 93 97.11 50.83 12.99
C VAL A 93 96.53 50.61 11.60
N GLY A 94 95.37 51.23 11.33
CA GLY A 94 94.67 51.14 10.04
C GLY A 94 93.33 50.41 10.11
N GLU A 95 93.02 49.80 11.25
CA GLU A 95 91.71 49.22 11.54
C GLU A 95 90.79 50.27 12.17
N THR A 96 89.49 50.16 11.90
CA THR A 96 88.48 50.99 12.58
C THR A 96 87.79 50.26 13.73
N CYS A 97 87.89 48.92 13.73
CA CYS A 97 87.45 47.99 14.76
C CYS A 97 88.28 46.70 14.66
N ASP A 98 88.40 45.93 15.75
CA ASP A 98 88.88 44.54 15.74
C ASP A 98 88.25 43.78 16.92
N ASP A 99 87.22 42.98 16.60
CA ASP A 99 86.46 42.18 17.57
C ASP A 99 86.81 40.68 17.48
N SER A 100 88.06 40.35 17.16
CA SER A 100 88.50 38.96 16.93
C SER A 100 87.82 38.28 15.73
N GLY A 101 87.48 39.08 14.72
CA GLY A 101 86.80 38.67 13.48
C GLY A 101 85.52 39.47 13.24
N GLU A 102 84.67 38.94 12.35
CA GLU A 102 83.34 39.51 12.09
C GLU A 102 82.48 39.51 13.37
N SER A 103 81.90 40.66 13.69
CA SER A 103 81.07 40.91 14.88
C SER A 103 79.89 41.82 14.53
N ALA A 104 78.98 42.04 15.49
CA ALA A 104 77.88 42.98 15.34
C ALA A 104 78.29 44.45 15.19
N THR A 105 79.58 44.75 15.36
CA THR A 105 80.15 46.10 15.26
C THR A 105 81.31 46.20 14.28
N CYS A 106 81.75 45.07 13.71
CA CYS A 106 82.96 44.99 12.91
C CYS A 106 82.82 44.00 11.75
N ASN A 107 83.13 44.46 10.55
CA ASN A 107 83.15 43.64 9.34
C ASN A 107 84.41 42.77 9.30
N SER A 108 84.39 41.76 8.43
CA SER A 108 85.51 40.84 8.22
C SER A 108 86.79 41.50 7.69
N ASP A 109 86.69 42.75 7.22
CA ASP A 109 87.81 43.59 6.76
C ASP A 109 88.20 44.69 7.76
N CYS A 110 87.70 44.62 9.00
CA CYS A 110 87.97 45.58 10.08
C CYS A 110 87.47 47.02 9.81
N SER A 111 86.45 47.14 8.94
CA SER A 111 85.58 48.30 8.84
C SER A 111 84.40 48.22 9.82
N VAL A 112 83.87 49.36 10.27
CA VAL A 112 82.68 49.41 11.14
C VAL A 112 81.49 48.86 10.37
N SER A 113 80.79 47.87 10.93
CA SER A 113 79.61 47.26 10.31
C SER A 113 78.45 48.24 10.19
N SER A 114 77.97 48.48 8.97
CA SER A 114 76.79 49.28 8.71
C SER A 114 76.14 48.92 7.38
N CYS A 115 74.83 48.65 7.41
CA CYS A 115 74.02 48.45 6.22
C CYS A 115 74.28 49.50 5.12
N GLY A 116 74.67 49.05 3.92
CA GLY A 116 74.98 49.89 2.78
C GLY A 116 76.47 50.28 2.64
N ASP A 117 77.37 49.63 3.37
CA ASP A 117 78.81 49.94 3.37
C ASP A 117 79.61 49.19 2.28
N GLY A 118 78.98 48.23 1.59
CA GLY A 118 79.54 47.40 0.54
C GLY A 118 80.14 46.08 1.04
N VAL A 119 80.08 45.80 2.35
CA VAL A 119 80.57 44.59 3.01
C VAL A 119 79.46 43.93 3.83
N TRP A 120 78.91 42.83 3.29
CA TRP A 120 77.89 42.03 4.00
C TRP A 120 78.38 41.46 5.33
N ASN A 121 77.66 41.75 6.41
CA ASN A 121 77.94 41.26 7.75
C ASN A 121 76.73 40.50 8.35
N ALA A 122 76.79 39.17 8.28
CA ALA A 122 75.75 38.31 8.83
C ALA A 122 75.62 38.45 10.36
N THR A 123 76.74 38.69 11.04
CA THR A 123 76.81 38.79 12.50
C THR A 123 76.17 40.09 13.03
N ALA A 124 76.17 41.16 12.22
CA ALA A 124 75.45 42.41 12.46
C ALA A 124 73.97 42.34 12.08
N GLY A 125 73.51 41.23 11.50
CA GLY A 125 72.11 40.99 11.15
C GLY A 125 71.72 41.33 9.70
N GLU A 126 72.70 41.58 8.84
CA GLU A 126 72.47 41.86 7.42
C GLU A 126 72.22 40.56 6.65
N SER A 127 71.22 40.56 5.78
CA SER A 127 70.96 39.49 4.81
C SER A 127 71.40 39.86 3.39
N CYS A 128 71.64 41.14 3.17
CA CYS A 128 72.17 41.80 1.98
C CYS A 128 72.82 43.13 2.44
N ASP A 129 73.56 43.83 1.59
CA ASP A 129 74.28 45.05 2.03
C ASP A 129 74.25 46.22 1.02
N GLU A 130 73.32 46.19 0.06
CA GLU A 130 73.18 47.31 -0.90
C GLU A 130 72.54 48.57 -0.27
N GLY A 131 71.84 48.42 0.86
CA GLY A 131 71.39 49.53 1.70
C GLY A 131 70.37 50.49 1.05
N GLY A 132 69.38 49.99 0.32
CA GLY A 132 68.28 50.80 -0.23
C GLY A 132 67.13 49.94 -0.73
N GLU A 133 65.97 50.53 -1.03
CA GLU A 133 64.79 49.77 -1.50
C GLU A 133 65.01 49.26 -2.94
N THR A 134 65.66 48.10 -3.07
CA THR A 134 65.86 47.39 -4.33
C THR A 134 65.10 46.06 -4.30
N ALA A 135 64.95 45.40 -5.45
CA ALA A 135 64.30 44.08 -5.51
C ALA A 135 65.06 42.97 -4.76
N THR A 136 66.26 43.26 -4.25
CA THR A 136 67.16 42.27 -3.63
C THR A 136 67.62 42.66 -2.23
N CYS A 137 67.34 43.89 -1.78
CA CYS A 137 67.73 44.37 -0.47
C CYS A 137 66.80 45.50 -0.05
N THR A 138 66.43 45.55 1.23
CA THR A 138 65.68 46.69 1.80
C THR A 138 66.63 47.75 2.36
N ALA A 139 66.10 48.91 2.73
CA ALA A 139 66.86 49.92 3.47
C ALA A 139 67.32 49.48 4.87
N GLN A 140 66.86 48.33 5.37
CA GLN A 140 67.31 47.72 6.63
C GLN A 140 68.19 46.48 6.40
N CYS A 141 68.66 46.27 5.16
CA CYS A 141 69.53 45.15 4.80
C CYS A 141 68.89 43.78 5.08
N THR A 142 67.56 43.71 4.96
CA THR A 142 66.79 42.47 4.91
C THR A 142 66.47 42.13 3.45
N ILE A 143 66.14 40.87 3.18
CA ILE A 143 65.67 40.46 1.86
C ILE A 143 64.20 40.87 1.73
N PRO A 144 63.82 41.67 0.72
CA PRO A 144 62.43 42.00 0.39
C PRO A 144 61.59 40.73 0.26
N GLY A 145 60.42 40.69 0.87
CA GLY A 145 59.68 39.44 1.00
C GLY A 145 58.19 39.62 1.21
N CYS A 146 57.45 39.11 0.23
CA CYS A 146 55.99 39.10 0.26
C CYS A 146 55.38 38.64 1.59
N GLY A 147 54.53 39.50 2.14
CA GLY A 147 53.76 39.32 3.37
C GLY A 147 54.46 39.85 4.62
N ASP A 148 55.40 40.79 4.49
CA ASP A 148 56.10 41.41 5.64
C ASP A 148 55.50 42.77 6.06
N GLY A 149 54.44 43.21 5.37
CA GLY A 149 53.69 44.43 5.65
C GLY A 149 54.30 45.69 5.05
N VAL A 150 55.33 45.57 4.19
CA VAL A 150 55.86 46.69 3.41
C VAL A 150 55.72 46.42 1.91
N LEU A 151 55.27 47.43 1.15
CA LEU A 151 55.18 47.29 -0.31
C LEU A 151 56.57 47.42 -0.92
N ASP A 152 57.19 46.28 -1.23
CA ASP A 152 58.53 46.23 -1.80
C ASP A 152 58.55 46.41 -3.33
N VAL A 153 59.74 46.68 -3.89
CA VAL A 153 59.91 46.85 -5.33
C VAL A 153 59.73 45.51 -6.05
N GLY A 154 58.60 45.37 -6.74
CA GLY A 154 58.23 44.16 -7.48
C GLY A 154 56.92 43.54 -7.00
N GLU A 155 56.38 44.04 -5.89
CA GLU A 155 55.07 43.67 -5.35
C GLU A 155 53.99 44.64 -5.81
N GLU A 156 52.78 44.13 -6.04
CA GLU A 156 51.61 44.94 -6.36
C GLU A 156 50.83 45.31 -5.08
N CYS A 157 50.95 44.49 -4.04
CA CYS A 157 50.35 44.65 -2.71
C CYS A 157 51.20 43.92 -1.65
N ASP A 158 51.09 44.31 -0.37
CA ASP A 158 51.64 43.55 0.77
C ASP A 158 50.81 43.82 2.04
N ASP A 159 49.93 42.87 2.40
CA ASP A 159 48.99 42.97 3.52
C ASP A 159 49.38 42.05 4.70
N GLU A 160 50.68 41.85 4.96
CA GLU A 160 51.17 40.89 5.98
C GLU A 160 50.77 39.43 5.69
N GLY A 161 50.50 39.12 4.41
CA GLY A 161 50.07 37.80 3.92
C GLY A 161 48.90 37.89 2.93
N GLU A 162 48.23 36.76 2.72
CA GLU A 162 47.02 36.68 1.89
C GLU A 162 45.85 37.43 2.53
N SER A 163 45.20 38.31 1.76
CA SER A 163 44.10 39.18 2.20
C SER A 163 42.97 39.25 1.15
N GLU A 164 41.86 39.95 1.46
CA GLU A 164 40.78 40.21 0.49
C GLU A 164 41.23 41.01 -0.75
N SER A 165 42.39 41.68 -0.69
CA SER A 165 42.94 42.50 -1.76
C SER A 165 44.28 42.01 -2.33
N CYS A 166 44.92 41.04 -1.67
CA CYS A 166 46.29 40.66 -1.96
C CYS A 166 46.46 39.14 -1.93
N ASN A 167 47.04 38.59 -3.00
CA ASN A 167 47.36 37.17 -3.08
C ASN A 167 48.63 36.84 -2.28
N ALA A 168 48.81 35.57 -1.94
CA ALA A 168 49.98 35.09 -1.18
C ALA A 168 51.34 35.25 -1.90
N ASN A 169 51.33 35.63 -3.18
CA ASN A 169 52.49 35.98 -3.99
C ASN A 169 52.60 37.49 -4.29
N CYS A 170 51.85 38.33 -3.56
CA CYS A 170 51.88 39.78 -3.63
C CYS A 170 51.49 40.38 -4.99
N THR A 171 50.55 39.70 -5.67
CA THR A 171 49.77 40.27 -6.78
C THR A 171 48.40 40.68 -6.28
N GLU A 172 47.76 41.66 -6.93
CA GLU A 172 46.37 42.02 -6.60
C GLU A 172 45.44 40.81 -6.76
N SER A 173 44.52 40.61 -5.82
CA SER A 173 43.59 39.47 -5.85
C SER A 173 42.48 39.67 -6.87
N SER A 174 42.30 38.73 -7.81
CA SER A 174 41.20 38.75 -8.77
C SER A 174 40.87 37.37 -9.31
N CYS A 175 39.58 37.04 -9.32
CA CYS A 175 39.09 35.80 -9.92
C CYS A 175 39.56 35.62 -11.38
N GLY A 176 40.32 34.57 -11.62
CA GLY A 176 40.92 34.21 -12.91
C GLY A 176 42.35 34.70 -13.13
N ASP A 177 43.05 35.15 -12.10
CA ASP A 177 44.45 35.61 -12.18
C ASP A 177 45.50 34.47 -12.15
N GLY A 178 45.06 33.24 -11.83
CA GLY A 178 45.86 32.03 -11.75
C GLY A 178 46.42 31.72 -10.35
N VAL A 179 46.06 32.49 -9.33
CA VAL A 179 46.43 32.36 -7.93
C VAL A 179 45.18 32.28 -7.02
N LEU A 180 44.90 31.09 -6.49
CA LEU A 180 43.79 30.89 -5.54
C LEU A 180 43.93 31.76 -4.27
N ASN A 181 42.96 32.65 -4.05
CA ASN A 181 42.84 33.46 -2.84
C ASN A 181 41.57 33.09 -2.04
N VAL A 182 41.75 32.22 -1.04
CA VAL A 182 40.63 31.77 -0.21
C VAL A 182 40.12 32.87 0.72
N THR A 183 40.97 33.84 1.04
CA THR A 183 40.65 34.96 1.92
C THR A 183 39.75 36.00 1.22
N ALA A 184 39.94 36.21 -0.08
CA ALA A 184 39.08 36.98 -0.96
C ALA A 184 37.79 36.24 -1.39
N GLY A 185 37.63 34.98 -0.98
CA GLY A 185 36.43 34.19 -1.19
C GLY A 185 36.46 33.25 -2.41
N GLU A 186 37.62 33.02 -3.01
CA GLU A 186 37.78 32.10 -4.14
C GLU A 186 37.87 30.65 -3.66
N ALA A 187 37.10 29.78 -4.29
CA ALA A 187 37.17 28.33 -4.08
C ALA A 187 37.95 27.60 -5.20
N CYS A 188 38.18 28.31 -6.31
CA CYS A 188 38.92 27.93 -7.51
C CYS A 188 39.34 29.22 -8.23
N ASP A 189 40.29 29.18 -9.17
CA ASP A 189 40.81 30.41 -9.79
C ASP A 189 41.15 30.29 -11.30
N GLU A 190 40.49 29.37 -12.00
CA GLU A 190 40.74 29.18 -13.44
C GLU A 190 40.07 30.26 -14.32
N GLY A 191 39.21 31.10 -13.74
CA GLY A 191 38.61 32.25 -14.41
C GLY A 191 37.83 31.91 -15.68
N GLY A 192 36.59 31.42 -15.54
CA GLY A 192 35.68 31.16 -16.64
C GLY A 192 34.63 30.12 -16.27
N GLU A 193 33.58 29.95 -17.08
CA GLU A 193 32.63 28.84 -16.92
C GLU A 193 33.33 27.52 -17.32
N THR A 194 34.03 26.89 -16.39
CA THR A 194 34.64 25.56 -16.58
C THR A 194 33.93 24.54 -15.69
N ALA A 195 34.08 23.25 -16.00
CA ALA A 195 33.48 22.16 -15.21
C ALA A 195 33.98 22.09 -13.74
N THR A 196 34.98 22.91 -13.37
CA THR A 196 35.61 22.90 -12.05
C THR A 196 35.67 24.28 -11.39
N CYS A 197 35.26 25.34 -12.09
CA CYS A 197 35.27 26.70 -11.57
C CYS A 197 34.24 27.57 -12.29
N SER A 198 33.47 28.37 -11.55
CA SER A 198 32.51 29.33 -12.13
C SER A 198 33.19 30.64 -12.52
N ALA A 199 32.50 31.50 -13.27
CA ALA A 199 32.97 32.87 -13.56
C ALA A 199 33.04 33.79 -12.32
N GLN A 200 32.56 33.33 -11.16
CA GLN A 200 32.69 34.01 -9.87
C GLN A 200 33.65 33.27 -8.92
N CYS A 201 34.45 32.34 -9.45
CA CYS A 201 35.45 31.58 -8.68
C CYS A 201 34.85 30.79 -7.51
N THR A 202 33.59 30.37 -7.66
CA THR A 202 32.93 29.38 -6.81
C THR A 202 33.03 28.00 -7.44
N LEU A 203 33.00 26.94 -6.63
CA LEU A 203 32.94 25.59 -7.15
C LEU A 203 31.56 25.37 -7.80
N PRO A 204 31.50 25.05 -9.11
CA PRO A 204 30.25 24.67 -9.76
C PRO A 204 29.74 23.39 -9.12
N GLY A 205 28.45 23.34 -8.83
CA GLY A 205 27.92 22.24 -8.07
C GLY A 205 26.49 22.46 -7.65
N CYS A 206 25.71 21.40 -7.86
CA CYS A 206 24.30 21.35 -7.59
C CYS A 206 23.91 21.90 -6.21
N GLY A 207 22.98 22.85 -6.23
CA GLY A 207 22.39 23.48 -5.06
C GLY A 207 23.01 24.84 -4.71
N ASN A 208 23.66 25.52 -5.65
CA ASN A 208 24.26 26.84 -5.44
C ASN A 208 23.36 28.01 -5.92
N GLY A 209 22.24 27.71 -6.59
CA GLY A 209 21.26 28.66 -7.10
C GLY A 209 21.54 29.22 -8.49
N THR A 210 22.49 28.66 -9.24
CA THR A 210 22.82 29.03 -10.61
C THR A 210 22.90 27.81 -11.52
N ILE A 211 22.31 27.88 -12.72
CA ILE A 211 22.31 26.75 -13.66
C ILE A 211 23.64 26.74 -14.43
N GLU A 212 24.43 25.69 -14.25
CA GLU A 212 25.73 25.49 -14.88
C GLU A 212 25.77 24.34 -15.92
N ASP A 213 26.90 24.18 -16.61
CA ASP A 213 27.06 23.15 -17.65
C ASP A 213 27.07 21.73 -17.04
N GLY A 214 26.00 20.98 -17.27
CA GLY A 214 25.78 19.65 -16.66
C GLY A 214 24.59 19.60 -15.70
N GLU A 215 23.95 20.74 -15.42
CA GLU A 215 22.73 20.84 -14.62
C GLU A 215 21.52 21.18 -15.50
N GLU A 216 20.37 20.59 -15.20
CA GLU A 216 19.11 20.93 -15.89
C GLU A 216 18.34 22.03 -15.15
N CYS A 217 18.62 22.21 -13.85
CA CYS A 217 18.08 23.22 -12.95
C CYS A 217 19.02 23.42 -11.74
N ASP A 218 18.89 24.54 -11.02
CA ASP A 218 19.51 24.72 -9.70
C ASP A 218 18.73 25.75 -8.88
N ASP A 219 17.87 25.25 -7.98
CA ASP A 219 17.04 26.06 -7.07
C ASP A 219 17.64 26.13 -5.65
N ALA A 220 18.96 26.00 -5.52
CA ALA A 220 19.66 25.90 -4.24
C ALA A 220 19.20 24.69 -3.38
N GLY A 221 18.95 23.57 -4.05
CA GLY A 221 18.48 22.30 -3.48
C GLY A 221 17.16 21.82 -4.11
N ALA A 222 16.56 20.78 -3.52
CA ALA A 222 15.30 20.24 -4.01
C ALA A 222 14.15 21.26 -3.88
N SER A 223 13.44 21.47 -4.98
CA SER A 223 12.32 22.39 -5.13
C SER A 223 11.15 21.69 -5.85
N ALA A 224 10.08 22.43 -6.13
CA ALA A 224 8.97 21.91 -6.93
C ALA A 224 9.32 21.66 -8.41
N THR A 225 10.49 22.10 -8.86
CA THR A 225 10.94 22.02 -10.26
C THR A 225 12.34 21.43 -10.41
N CYS A 226 13.04 21.16 -9.31
CA CYS A 226 14.43 20.73 -9.32
C CYS A 226 14.72 19.70 -8.24
N ASP A 227 15.47 18.67 -8.58
CA ASP A 227 15.92 17.66 -7.63
C ASP A 227 17.18 18.07 -6.90
N ALA A 228 17.50 17.34 -5.83
CA ALA A 228 18.71 17.57 -5.04
C ALA A 228 20.02 17.23 -5.78
N ASN A 229 19.93 16.55 -6.93
CA ASN A 229 21.04 16.23 -7.84
C ASN A 229 21.01 17.10 -9.12
N CYS A 230 20.12 18.11 -9.19
CA CYS A 230 20.02 19.09 -10.26
C CYS A 230 19.57 18.52 -11.62
N SER A 231 18.83 17.40 -11.58
CA SER A 231 17.87 17.05 -12.63
C SER A 231 16.55 17.79 -12.41
N LEU A 232 15.78 17.96 -13.48
CA LEU A 232 14.41 18.49 -13.39
C LEU A 232 13.55 17.52 -12.58
N ALA A 233 12.86 18.03 -11.56
CA ALA A 233 11.95 17.24 -10.75
C ALA A 233 10.80 16.71 -11.60
N MET A 234 10.81 15.40 -11.86
CA MET A 234 9.79 14.72 -12.64
C MET A 234 9.51 13.34 -12.07
N CYS A 235 8.23 13.06 -11.84
CA CYS A 235 7.80 11.72 -11.50
C CYS A 235 8.23 10.70 -12.56
N GLY A 236 8.94 9.65 -12.12
CA GLY A 236 9.48 8.56 -12.94
C GLY A 236 10.91 8.80 -13.42
N ASP A 237 11.68 9.70 -12.81
CA ASP A 237 13.10 9.90 -13.17
C ASP A 237 14.09 9.11 -12.30
N GLY A 238 13.58 8.40 -11.28
CA GLY A 238 14.36 7.62 -10.32
C GLY A 238 14.90 8.43 -9.14
N THR A 239 14.48 9.68 -8.97
CA THR A 239 14.94 10.60 -7.92
C THR A 239 13.77 11.10 -7.09
N LEU A 240 13.60 10.57 -5.87
CA LEU A 240 12.54 11.02 -4.97
C LEU A 240 12.64 12.51 -4.61
N ASN A 241 11.62 13.28 -4.99
CA ASN A 241 11.47 14.68 -4.66
C ASN A 241 10.17 14.99 -3.89
N THR A 242 10.28 14.89 -2.56
CA THR A 242 9.17 15.21 -1.65
C THR A 242 8.71 16.68 -1.69
N VAL A 243 9.53 17.61 -2.20
CA VAL A 243 9.17 19.04 -2.31
C VAL A 243 8.31 19.28 -3.54
N ALA A 244 8.54 18.53 -4.63
CA ALA A 244 7.68 18.47 -5.81
C ALA A 244 6.38 17.69 -5.58
N GLY A 245 6.27 16.96 -4.47
CA GLY A 245 5.07 16.25 -4.04
C GLY A 245 5.10 14.75 -4.27
N GLU A 246 6.25 14.19 -4.61
CA GLU A 246 6.44 12.74 -4.76
C GLU A 246 6.55 12.06 -3.40
N GLU A 247 5.89 10.92 -3.26
CA GLU A 247 5.99 10.06 -2.07
C GLU A 247 6.98 8.90 -2.27
N CYS A 248 7.21 8.53 -3.53
CA CYS A 248 8.17 7.54 -3.99
C CYS A 248 8.63 7.89 -5.41
N ASP A 249 9.80 7.40 -5.85
CA ASP A 249 10.20 7.44 -7.26
C ASP A 249 11.22 6.31 -7.53
N ASP A 250 10.76 5.25 -8.18
CA ASP A 250 11.59 4.10 -8.59
C ASP A 250 11.92 4.15 -10.10
N GLY A 251 11.67 5.28 -10.78
CA GLY A 251 11.83 5.49 -12.21
C GLY A 251 10.68 4.96 -13.08
N ASP A 252 10.09 3.83 -12.70
CA ASP A 252 8.88 3.28 -13.32
C ASP A 252 7.98 2.71 -12.22
N GLU A 253 6.76 2.28 -12.58
CA GLU A 253 5.82 1.61 -11.67
C GLU A 253 6.45 0.36 -11.02
N SER A 254 6.43 0.32 -9.69
CA SER A 254 7.06 -0.71 -8.86
C SER A 254 6.06 -1.30 -7.85
N ALA A 255 6.47 -2.35 -7.14
CA ALA A 255 5.63 -2.96 -6.09
C ALA A 255 5.38 -2.03 -4.88
N PHE A 256 6.03 -0.88 -4.82
CA PHE A 256 5.88 0.12 -3.75
C PHE A 256 5.55 1.52 -4.28
N CYS A 257 5.56 1.72 -5.60
CA CYS A 257 5.42 3.04 -6.20
C CYS A 257 4.52 3.00 -7.44
N ASN A 258 3.53 3.88 -7.47
CA ASN A 258 2.63 4.07 -8.61
C ASN A 258 3.31 4.90 -9.71
N GLU A 259 2.77 4.82 -10.94
CA GLU A 259 3.27 5.62 -12.09
C GLU A 259 3.10 7.13 -11.87
N ASP A 260 2.25 7.56 -10.94
CA ASP A 260 2.07 8.96 -10.53
C ASP A 260 2.87 9.35 -9.28
N CYS A 261 3.83 8.51 -8.87
CA CYS A 261 4.75 8.73 -7.75
C CYS A 261 4.07 8.84 -6.38
N THR A 262 2.88 8.26 -6.26
CA THR A 262 2.22 7.97 -4.99
C THR A 262 2.59 6.56 -4.51
N ILE A 263 2.53 6.31 -3.19
CA ILE A 263 2.84 4.99 -2.65
C ILE A 263 1.74 3.99 -3.05
N SER A 264 2.13 2.89 -3.68
CA SER A 264 1.18 1.85 -4.10
C SER A 264 0.45 1.22 -2.92
N THR A 265 -0.83 1.53 -2.78
CA THR A 265 -1.66 1.00 -1.69
C THR A 265 -3.05 0.66 -2.18
N CYS A 266 -3.41 -0.61 -2.14
CA CYS A 266 -4.78 -1.03 -2.41
C CYS A 266 -5.83 -0.21 -1.63
N GLY A 267 -6.73 0.41 -2.39
CA GLY A 267 -7.76 1.35 -1.95
C GLY A 267 -7.40 2.83 -2.12
N ASP A 268 -6.35 3.18 -2.85
CA ASP A 268 -5.93 4.57 -3.10
C ASP A 268 -6.51 5.17 -4.40
N SER A 269 -7.30 4.40 -5.15
CA SER A 269 -7.88 4.74 -6.45
C SER A 269 -6.89 4.77 -7.62
N VAL A 270 -5.69 4.23 -7.46
CA VAL A 270 -4.68 4.07 -8.50
C VAL A 270 -4.39 2.58 -8.66
N VAL A 271 -4.42 2.07 -9.89
CA VAL A 271 -4.18 0.64 -10.12
C VAL A 271 -2.68 0.39 -10.26
N ASN A 272 -2.10 -0.39 -9.35
CA ASN A 272 -0.72 -0.82 -9.45
C ASN A 272 -0.58 -2.29 -9.89
N HIS A 273 -0.27 -2.50 -11.18
CA HIS A 273 -0.14 -3.84 -11.76
C HIS A 273 1.10 -4.57 -11.24
N THR A 274 2.19 -3.84 -10.93
CA THR A 274 3.45 -4.42 -10.45
C THR A 274 3.33 -4.89 -8.99
N ALA A 275 2.52 -4.21 -8.17
CA ALA A 275 2.15 -4.61 -6.83
C ALA A 275 1.10 -5.75 -6.80
N GLY A 276 0.50 -6.06 -7.96
CA GLY A 276 -0.43 -7.17 -8.14
C GLY A 276 -1.91 -6.79 -8.05
N GLU A 277 -2.23 -5.50 -8.14
CA GLU A 277 -3.60 -5.01 -8.16
C GLU A 277 -4.20 -5.21 -9.55
N ALA A 278 -5.39 -5.83 -9.60
CA ALA A 278 -6.13 -6.00 -10.83
C ALA A 278 -7.15 -4.87 -11.06
N CYS A 279 -7.50 -4.17 -9.99
CA CYS A 279 -8.39 -3.02 -9.95
C CYS A 279 -8.10 -2.20 -8.69
N ASP A 280 -8.45 -0.92 -8.70
CA ASP A 280 -8.47 -0.08 -7.51
C ASP A 280 -9.51 1.04 -7.72
N THR A 281 -10.59 0.98 -6.96
CA THR A 281 -11.67 1.96 -6.99
C THR A 281 -11.78 2.79 -5.71
N GLY A 282 -10.71 2.83 -4.91
CA GLY A 282 -10.73 3.45 -3.59
C GLY A 282 -11.37 2.57 -2.51
N GLY A 283 -11.36 1.24 -2.71
CA GLY A 283 -12.03 0.24 -1.87
C GLY A 283 -13.06 -0.61 -2.64
N GLU A 284 -13.88 -1.37 -1.89
CA GLU A 284 -14.89 -2.27 -2.46
C GLU A 284 -15.91 -1.53 -3.35
N SER A 285 -16.11 -2.04 -4.56
CA SER A 285 -17.05 -1.52 -5.54
C SER A 285 -17.70 -2.62 -6.36
N VAL A 286 -18.51 -2.24 -7.35
CA VAL A 286 -19.16 -3.17 -8.28
C VAL A 286 -18.18 -4.00 -9.12
N SER A 287 -16.92 -3.58 -9.20
CA SER A 287 -15.90 -4.19 -10.07
C SER A 287 -14.59 -4.50 -9.33
N CYS A 288 -14.52 -4.25 -8.02
CA CYS A 288 -13.29 -4.41 -7.26
C CYS A 288 -13.54 -4.83 -5.81
N ASN A 289 -12.75 -5.78 -5.33
CA ASN A 289 -12.74 -6.26 -3.96
C ASN A 289 -11.88 -5.35 -3.06
N ALA A 290 -12.02 -5.49 -1.73
CA ALA A 290 -11.23 -4.73 -0.76
C ALA A 290 -9.73 -4.99 -0.84
N ASP A 291 -9.34 -6.13 -1.42
CA ASP A 291 -7.97 -6.56 -1.61
C ASP A 291 -7.47 -6.34 -3.05
N CYS A 292 -8.18 -5.51 -3.82
CA CYS A 292 -7.82 -5.11 -5.18
C CYS A 292 -7.77 -6.26 -6.20
N THR A 293 -8.47 -7.35 -5.88
CA THR A 293 -8.87 -8.37 -6.84
C THR A 293 -10.19 -7.99 -7.52
N VAL A 294 -10.42 -8.48 -8.75
CA VAL A 294 -11.63 -8.12 -9.51
C VAL A 294 -12.85 -8.78 -8.88
N ALA A 295 -13.85 -7.97 -8.53
CA ALA A 295 -15.14 -8.45 -8.05
C ALA A 295 -15.83 -9.31 -9.12
N THR A 296 -15.89 -10.62 -8.90
CA THR A 296 -16.43 -11.58 -9.87
C THR A 296 -17.10 -12.75 -9.18
N CYS A 297 -18.37 -12.99 -9.54
CA CYS A 297 -19.09 -14.16 -9.10
C CYS A 297 -18.34 -15.48 -9.38
N GLY A 298 -18.18 -16.28 -8.33
CA GLY A 298 -17.48 -17.57 -8.32
C GLY A 298 -16.02 -17.47 -7.86
N ASP A 299 -15.60 -16.36 -7.27
CA ASP A 299 -14.24 -16.19 -6.71
C ASP A 299 -14.15 -16.50 -5.21
N SER A 300 -15.25 -16.95 -4.61
CA SER A 300 -15.42 -17.21 -3.16
C SER A 300 -15.40 -15.95 -2.29
N VAL A 301 -15.64 -14.77 -2.86
CA VAL A 301 -15.70 -13.49 -2.15
C VAL A 301 -17.03 -12.80 -2.42
N VAL A 302 -17.91 -12.78 -1.42
CA VAL A 302 -19.25 -12.16 -1.58
C VAL A 302 -19.18 -10.66 -1.84
N ASN A 303 -19.52 -10.23 -3.06
CA ASN A 303 -19.50 -8.84 -3.48
C ASN A 303 -20.89 -8.21 -3.45
N VAL A 304 -21.35 -7.83 -2.25
CA VAL A 304 -22.71 -7.26 -2.05
C VAL A 304 -22.95 -6.02 -2.92
N THR A 305 -21.91 -5.20 -3.12
CA THR A 305 -22.00 -3.99 -3.96
C THR A 305 -22.17 -4.34 -5.44
N ALA A 306 -21.60 -5.45 -5.91
CA ALA A 306 -21.75 -5.97 -7.27
C ALA A 306 -23.09 -6.72 -7.48
N GLY A 307 -23.88 -6.93 -6.42
CA GLY A 307 -25.19 -7.55 -6.46
C GLY A 307 -25.22 -9.02 -6.02
N GLU A 308 -24.09 -9.54 -5.55
CA GLU A 308 -23.97 -10.92 -5.07
C GLU A 308 -24.59 -11.06 -3.69
N SER A 309 -25.40 -12.10 -3.51
CA SER A 309 -25.98 -12.45 -2.20
C SER A 309 -25.22 -13.58 -1.51
N CYS A 310 -24.45 -14.34 -2.28
CA CYS A 310 -23.57 -15.43 -1.87
C CYS A 310 -22.45 -15.56 -2.90
N ASP A 311 -21.36 -16.22 -2.53
CA ASP A 311 -20.30 -16.65 -3.45
C ASP A 311 -19.51 -17.79 -2.78
N ASP A 312 -19.87 -19.02 -3.14
CA ASP A 312 -19.20 -20.23 -2.64
C ASP A 312 -18.18 -20.79 -3.66
N GLY A 313 -17.76 -19.97 -4.65
CA GLY A 313 -16.91 -20.41 -5.75
C GLY A 313 -17.66 -21.14 -6.88
N GLY A 314 -18.99 -21.02 -6.92
CA GLY A 314 -19.89 -21.67 -7.88
C GLY A 314 -21.17 -22.21 -7.23
N GLU A 315 -21.85 -23.14 -7.92
CA GLU A 315 -23.06 -23.81 -7.39
C GLU A 315 -22.76 -24.55 -6.08
N SER A 316 -23.61 -24.32 -5.10
CA SER A 316 -23.53 -24.91 -3.77
C SER A 316 -24.92 -25.12 -3.18
N ALA A 317 -24.99 -25.66 -1.96
CA ALA A 317 -26.24 -25.78 -1.22
C ALA A 317 -26.87 -24.43 -0.83
N THR A 318 -26.14 -23.33 -0.98
CA THR A 318 -26.54 -21.99 -0.57
C THR A 318 -26.42 -20.95 -1.68
N CYS A 319 -25.87 -21.31 -2.84
CA CYS A 319 -25.53 -20.36 -3.88
C CYS A 319 -25.66 -20.93 -5.29
N ASP A 320 -26.15 -20.10 -6.20
CA ASP A 320 -26.30 -20.41 -7.62
C ASP A 320 -25.07 -20.02 -8.42
N PRO A 321 -24.91 -20.53 -9.66
CA PRO A 321 -23.81 -20.15 -10.54
C PRO A 321 -23.74 -18.64 -10.87
N ASP A 322 -24.82 -17.89 -10.66
CA ASP A 322 -24.89 -16.44 -10.86
C ASP A 322 -24.85 -15.64 -9.55
N CYS A 323 -24.48 -16.29 -8.43
CA CYS A 323 -24.34 -15.69 -7.11
C CYS A 323 -25.64 -15.15 -6.51
N SER A 324 -26.77 -15.66 -7.00
CA SER A 324 -28.06 -15.58 -6.30
C SER A 324 -28.23 -16.76 -5.33
N PRO A 325 -29.08 -16.62 -4.28
CA PRO A 325 -29.24 -17.65 -3.27
C PRO A 325 -30.06 -18.83 -3.79
N ALA A 326 -29.49 -20.03 -3.71
CA ALA A 326 -30.11 -21.30 -4.09
C ALA A 326 -31.49 -21.48 -3.44
N GLN A 327 -32.53 -21.43 -4.25
CA GLN A 327 -33.92 -21.52 -3.84
C GLN A 327 -34.80 -22.20 -4.89
N CYS A 328 -35.45 -23.28 -4.48
CA CYS A 328 -36.53 -23.87 -5.26
C CYS A 328 -37.51 -22.86 -5.89
N GLY A 329 -37.58 -22.89 -7.21
CA GLY A 329 -38.36 -22.03 -8.10
C GLY A 329 -37.58 -20.87 -8.71
N ASP A 330 -36.26 -20.80 -8.59
CA ASP A 330 -35.42 -19.73 -9.17
C ASP A 330 -34.91 -20.03 -10.59
N GLY A 331 -35.08 -21.27 -11.07
CA GLY A 331 -34.66 -21.75 -12.38
C GLY A 331 -33.25 -22.33 -12.44
N TYR A 332 -32.56 -22.47 -11.30
CA TYR A 332 -31.30 -23.16 -11.14
C TYR A 332 -31.49 -24.47 -10.36
N VAL A 333 -30.80 -25.53 -10.76
CA VAL A 333 -30.90 -26.83 -10.08
C VAL A 333 -29.73 -26.97 -9.11
N ASN A 334 -30.01 -26.89 -7.81
CA ASN A 334 -29.00 -26.98 -6.76
C ASN A 334 -29.09 -28.35 -6.08
N ALA A 335 -28.48 -29.36 -6.72
CA ALA A 335 -28.48 -30.73 -6.22
C ALA A 335 -27.90 -30.85 -4.80
N THR A 336 -26.97 -29.95 -4.44
CA THR A 336 -26.37 -29.91 -3.10
C THR A 336 -27.34 -29.34 -2.06
N ALA A 337 -28.29 -28.49 -2.47
CA ALA A 337 -29.38 -27.97 -1.63
C ALA A 337 -30.55 -28.97 -1.48
N GLY A 338 -30.55 -30.04 -2.29
CA GLY A 338 -31.56 -31.10 -2.26
C GLY A 338 -32.60 -31.01 -3.37
N GLU A 339 -32.38 -30.15 -4.37
CA GLU A 339 -33.25 -30.02 -5.53
C GLU A 339 -32.93 -31.08 -6.58
N GLU A 340 -33.96 -31.73 -7.12
CA GLU A 340 -33.82 -32.70 -8.21
C GLU A 340 -34.16 -32.09 -9.57
N CYS A 341 -34.90 -30.98 -9.58
CA CYS A 341 -35.27 -30.18 -10.73
C CYS A 341 -35.57 -28.74 -10.31
N ASP A 342 -35.53 -27.79 -11.24
CA ASP A 342 -36.01 -26.42 -11.03
C ASP A 342 -36.29 -25.76 -12.39
N ASP A 343 -37.58 -25.67 -12.72
CA ASP A 343 -38.05 -25.03 -13.96
C ASP A 343 -38.62 -23.62 -13.70
N GLY A 344 -38.25 -22.99 -12.58
CA GLY A 344 -38.83 -21.73 -12.12
C GLY A 344 -40.21 -21.90 -11.47
N GLY A 345 -40.48 -23.10 -10.91
CA GLY A 345 -41.73 -23.51 -10.26
C GLY A 345 -42.33 -24.80 -10.84
N GLU A 346 -43.60 -25.07 -10.49
CA GLU A 346 -44.31 -26.28 -10.95
C GLU A 346 -44.34 -26.39 -12.48
N SER A 347 -43.83 -27.50 -12.99
CA SER A 347 -43.74 -27.82 -14.42
C SER A 347 -44.17 -29.27 -14.68
N ALA A 348 -44.23 -29.66 -15.95
CA ALA A 348 -44.55 -31.04 -16.31
C ALA A 348 -43.48 -32.07 -15.86
N ALA A 349 -42.32 -31.62 -15.43
CA ALA A 349 -41.22 -32.46 -14.95
C ALA A 349 -40.81 -32.15 -13.50
N CYS A 350 -41.37 -31.10 -12.89
CA CYS A 350 -40.92 -30.58 -11.61
C CYS A 350 -42.07 -30.17 -10.70
N ASP A 351 -42.02 -30.59 -9.44
CA ASP A 351 -43.01 -30.28 -8.42
C ASP A 351 -42.79 -28.91 -7.77
N PRO A 352 -43.78 -28.39 -7.02
CA PRO A 352 -43.65 -27.11 -6.34
C PRO A 352 -42.54 -27.05 -5.28
N ASP A 353 -42.02 -28.18 -4.80
CA ASP A 353 -40.90 -28.28 -3.87
C ASP A 353 -39.61 -28.81 -4.52
N CYS A 354 -39.54 -28.77 -5.85
CA CYS A 354 -38.35 -29.08 -6.64
C CYS A 354 -37.90 -30.55 -6.58
N THR A 355 -38.85 -31.44 -6.28
CA THR A 355 -38.75 -32.88 -6.58
C THR A 355 -39.21 -33.17 -8.01
N VAL A 356 -38.74 -34.28 -8.57
CA VAL A 356 -39.19 -34.71 -9.89
C VAL A 356 -40.65 -35.11 -9.84
N ALA A 357 -41.45 -34.56 -10.75
CA ALA A 357 -42.88 -34.84 -10.85
C ALA A 357 -43.15 -36.33 -11.16
N GLU A 358 -43.61 -37.08 -10.16
CA GLU A 358 -43.93 -38.51 -10.28
C GLU A 358 -45.22 -38.89 -9.56
N CYS A 359 -46.20 -39.38 -10.32
CA CYS A 359 -47.43 -39.94 -9.75
C CYS A 359 -47.19 -40.97 -8.62
N GLY A 360 -47.62 -40.62 -7.42
CA GLY A 360 -47.49 -41.36 -6.16
C GLY A 360 -46.39 -40.84 -5.23
N ASP A 361 -45.82 -39.66 -5.48
CA ASP A 361 -44.77 -39.03 -4.67
C ASP A 361 -45.30 -38.20 -3.48
N GLY A 362 -46.61 -37.95 -3.44
CA GLY A 362 -47.31 -37.16 -2.42
C GLY A 362 -47.59 -35.72 -2.82
N TYR A 363 -47.17 -35.29 -4.02
CA TYR A 363 -47.39 -33.97 -4.58
C TYR A 363 -48.28 -34.06 -5.81
N ARG A 364 -49.39 -33.31 -5.80
CA ARG A 364 -50.27 -33.25 -6.96
C ARG A 364 -49.73 -32.24 -7.97
N ASN A 365 -49.18 -32.72 -9.08
CA ASN A 365 -48.64 -31.88 -10.15
C ASN A 365 -49.63 -31.71 -11.32
N ALA A 366 -50.29 -30.55 -11.38
CA ALA A 366 -51.28 -30.30 -12.43
C ALA A 366 -50.61 -30.12 -13.81
N ALA A 367 -49.39 -29.58 -13.85
CA ALA A 367 -48.64 -29.35 -15.07
C ALA A 367 -48.17 -30.68 -15.72
N ALA A 368 -47.87 -31.70 -14.91
CA ALA A 368 -47.58 -33.07 -15.36
C ALA A 368 -48.85 -33.85 -15.77
N GLY A 369 -50.03 -33.29 -15.54
CA GLY A 369 -51.32 -33.87 -15.93
C GLY A 369 -52.01 -34.67 -14.82
N GLU A 370 -51.61 -34.49 -13.57
CA GLU A 370 -52.19 -35.21 -12.44
C GLU A 370 -53.49 -34.59 -11.95
N GLU A 371 -54.53 -35.40 -11.84
CA GLU A 371 -55.81 -35.00 -11.27
C GLU A 371 -55.82 -35.18 -9.74
N CYS A 372 -55.03 -36.11 -9.21
CA CYS A 372 -54.83 -36.42 -7.80
C CYS A 372 -53.43 -37.01 -7.58
N ASP A 373 -52.96 -36.99 -6.32
CA ASP A 373 -51.80 -37.74 -5.85
C ASP A 373 -52.05 -38.13 -4.38
N ASP A 374 -51.84 -39.39 -4.01
CA ASP A 374 -52.02 -39.87 -2.63
C ASP A 374 -50.76 -40.52 -2.02
N GLY A 375 -49.59 -40.26 -2.59
CA GLY A 375 -48.29 -40.66 -2.05
C GLY A 375 -48.05 -42.18 -2.08
N ASP A 376 -48.80 -42.91 -2.89
CA ASP A 376 -48.54 -44.31 -3.18
C ASP A 376 -48.96 -44.71 -4.61
N THR A 377 -48.65 -45.94 -4.99
CA THR A 377 -48.95 -46.49 -6.33
C THR A 377 -50.12 -47.47 -6.32
N ASN A 378 -50.98 -47.41 -5.29
CA ASN A 378 -52.12 -48.30 -5.20
C ASN A 378 -53.26 -47.80 -6.12
N ASN A 379 -53.99 -48.73 -6.73
CA ASN A 379 -55.07 -48.40 -7.67
C ASN A 379 -56.46 -48.42 -7.03
N SER A 380 -56.55 -48.59 -5.70
CA SER A 380 -57.79 -48.96 -5.00
C SER A 380 -58.21 -48.01 -3.88
N ASN A 381 -57.47 -46.92 -3.74
CA ASN A 381 -57.65 -45.75 -2.88
C ASN A 381 -58.19 -44.57 -3.71
N ALA A 382 -58.11 -43.36 -3.16
CA ALA A 382 -58.75 -42.17 -3.71
C ALA A 382 -58.13 -41.77 -5.06
N CYS A 383 -56.82 -41.99 -5.23
CA CYS A 383 -56.12 -41.82 -6.49
C CYS A 383 -55.75 -43.17 -7.13
N SER A 384 -55.47 -43.16 -8.44
CA SER A 384 -54.94 -44.32 -9.16
C SER A 384 -53.48 -44.10 -9.49
N ASN A 385 -52.72 -45.17 -9.78
CA ASN A 385 -51.34 -45.08 -10.30
C ASN A 385 -51.19 -44.43 -11.69
N SER A 386 -52.28 -43.88 -12.25
CA SER A 386 -52.26 -43.04 -13.45
C SER A 386 -52.73 -41.62 -13.13
N CYS A 387 -52.73 -41.26 -11.84
CA CYS A 387 -53.12 -39.97 -11.28
C CYS A 387 -54.48 -39.47 -11.76
N THR A 388 -55.43 -40.41 -11.90
CA THR A 388 -56.84 -40.15 -12.20
C THR A 388 -57.70 -40.53 -11.00
N SER A 389 -58.68 -39.68 -10.67
CA SER A 389 -59.56 -39.85 -9.50
C SER A 389 -60.55 -41.00 -9.67
N ASN A 390 -60.59 -41.94 -8.73
CA ASN A 390 -61.38 -43.18 -8.82
C ASN A 390 -62.74 -43.16 -8.07
N VAL A 391 -63.17 -42.05 -7.48
CA VAL A 391 -64.40 -41.99 -6.66
C VAL A 391 -65.56 -41.28 -7.39
N THR A 392 -66.61 -42.03 -7.72
CA THR A 392 -67.92 -41.45 -8.08
C THR A 392 -68.70 -41.08 -6.82
N CYS A 393 -68.91 -39.77 -6.59
CA CYS A 393 -69.72 -39.28 -5.48
C CYS A 393 -71.19 -39.14 -5.91
N GLU A 394 -72.08 -39.98 -5.37
CA GLU A 394 -73.51 -39.96 -5.70
C GLU A 394 -74.26 -39.00 -4.76
N SER A 395 -74.43 -37.74 -5.18
CA SER A 395 -75.08 -36.69 -4.38
C SER A 395 -76.10 -35.92 -5.23
N PRO A 396 -77.32 -35.63 -4.74
CA PRO A 396 -77.82 -35.84 -3.36
C PRO A 396 -78.43 -37.23 -3.10
N LEU A 397 -78.61 -37.58 -1.82
CA LEU A 397 -79.57 -38.63 -1.44
C LEU A 397 -80.98 -38.04 -1.32
N THR A 398 -81.86 -38.45 -2.22
CA THR A 398 -83.29 -38.08 -2.19
C THR A 398 -84.06 -39.03 -1.28
N THR A 399 -84.82 -38.49 -0.32
CA THR A 399 -85.73 -39.29 0.51
C THR A 399 -87.07 -39.51 -0.21
N THR A 400 -87.98 -38.55 -0.14
CA THR A 400 -89.24 -38.51 -0.89
C THR A 400 -89.80 -37.09 -0.90
N PHE A 401 -90.65 -36.80 -1.88
CA PHE A 401 -91.46 -35.57 -1.94
C PHE A 401 -92.95 -35.88 -1.92
N ALA A 402 -93.33 -37.03 -1.33
CA ALA A 402 -94.73 -37.35 -1.10
C ALA A 402 -95.42 -36.25 -0.27
N ALA A 403 -96.72 -36.07 -0.50
CA ALA A 403 -97.53 -35.01 0.09
C ALA A 403 -98.66 -35.60 0.95
N GLY A 404 -99.27 -34.75 1.79
CA GLY A 404 -100.47 -35.10 2.55
C GLY A 404 -100.40 -34.73 4.04
N ASN A 405 -99.19 -34.73 4.61
CA ASN A 405 -98.96 -34.38 6.02
C ASN A 405 -98.01 -33.19 6.15
N GLY A 406 -98.15 -32.39 7.22
CA GLY A 406 -97.28 -31.25 7.49
C GLY A 406 -97.10 -31.01 8.98
N TYR A 407 -95.89 -30.62 9.39
CA TYR A 407 -95.59 -30.23 10.76
C TYR A 407 -94.52 -29.13 10.80
N SER A 408 -93.99 -28.83 11.99
CA SER A 408 -93.01 -27.76 12.16
C SER A 408 -91.57 -28.22 11.97
N GLY A 409 -91.19 -29.39 12.48
CA GLY A 409 -89.83 -29.89 12.35
C GLY A 409 -89.73 -31.40 12.24
N ALA A 410 -88.58 -31.86 11.75
CA ALA A 410 -88.22 -33.26 11.56
C ALA A 410 -86.82 -33.53 12.13
N PHE A 411 -86.75 -34.46 13.08
CA PHE A 411 -85.53 -35.09 13.55
C PHE A 411 -85.26 -36.33 12.71
N PHE A 412 -84.02 -36.58 12.32
CA PHE A 412 -83.63 -37.80 11.60
C PHE A 412 -82.13 -38.09 11.76
N ASP A 413 -81.73 -39.32 11.44
CA ASP A 413 -80.34 -39.75 11.48
C ASP A 413 -79.82 -40.07 10.06
N VAL A 414 -78.57 -39.70 9.81
CA VAL A 414 -77.79 -40.06 8.63
C VAL A 414 -76.57 -40.86 9.08
N VAL A 415 -76.27 -41.95 8.39
CA VAL A 415 -75.07 -42.77 8.63
C VAL A 415 -74.22 -42.77 7.37
N ALA A 416 -72.94 -42.43 7.49
CA ALA A 416 -72.02 -42.43 6.37
C ALA A 416 -71.50 -43.85 6.07
N THR A 417 -71.44 -44.21 4.79
CA THR A 417 -70.83 -45.46 4.30
C THR A 417 -69.41 -45.21 3.79
N THR A 418 -69.16 -44.04 3.20
CA THR A 418 -67.83 -43.51 2.83
C THR A 418 -67.51 -42.25 3.63
N SER A 419 -66.28 -41.72 3.54
CA SER A 419 -65.96 -40.42 4.13
C SER A 419 -66.71 -39.33 3.36
N ILE A 420 -67.57 -38.58 4.05
CA ILE A 420 -68.40 -37.56 3.42
C ILE A 420 -68.52 -36.30 4.28
N THR A 421 -68.84 -35.18 3.63
CA THR A 421 -69.23 -33.93 4.29
C THR A 421 -70.64 -33.56 3.87
N VAL A 422 -71.60 -33.53 4.80
CA VAL A 422 -72.96 -33.04 4.51
C VAL A 422 -72.93 -31.52 4.43
N THR A 423 -73.49 -30.95 3.36
CA THR A 423 -73.33 -29.52 3.04
C THR A 423 -74.62 -28.71 3.20
N HIS A 424 -75.74 -29.23 2.74
CA HIS A 424 -77.04 -28.57 2.80
C HIS A 424 -78.19 -29.55 2.56
N PHE A 425 -79.42 -29.05 2.65
CA PHE A 425 -80.65 -29.82 2.43
C PHE A 425 -81.61 -29.09 1.50
N ASP A 426 -82.40 -29.86 0.75
CA ASP A 426 -83.68 -29.38 0.24
C ASP A 426 -84.79 -29.91 1.12
N GLY A 427 -85.84 -29.12 1.35
CA GLY A 427 -87.04 -29.56 2.03
C GLY A 427 -88.27 -29.48 1.13
N HIS A 428 -89.27 -30.29 1.44
CA HIS A 428 -90.61 -30.17 0.89
C HIS A 428 -91.46 -29.28 1.82
N PHE A 429 -91.89 -28.13 1.33
CA PHE A 429 -92.64 -27.15 2.12
C PHE A 429 -93.97 -26.75 1.46
N ASP A 430 -94.94 -26.36 2.29
CA ASP A 430 -96.10 -25.59 1.82
C ASP A 430 -95.68 -24.28 1.16
N THR A 431 -96.53 -23.76 0.25
CA THR A 431 -96.29 -22.47 -0.40
C THR A 431 -96.29 -21.32 0.61
N GLY A 432 -95.48 -20.30 0.35
CA GLY A 432 -95.31 -19.14 1.22
C GLY A 432 -93.92 -19.07 1.87
N THR A 433 -93.60 -17.91 2.44
CA THR A 433 -92.31 -17.64 3.08
C THR A 433 -92.29 -18.21 4.50
N ARG A 434 -91.24 -18.97 4.81
CA ARG A 434 -91.07 -19.71 6.06
C ARG A 434 -89.62 -19.59 6.52
N THR A 435 -89.40 -19.47 7.81
CA THR A 435 -88.07 -19.43 8.42
C THR A 435 -87.67 -20.85 8.76
N ILE A 436 -86.57 -21.33 8.17
CA ILE A 436 -86.02 -22.66 8.39
C ILE A 436 -84.76 -22.55 9.24
N SER A 437 -84.63 -23.42 10.23
CA SER A 437 -83.41 -23.56 11.05
C SER A 437 -82.94 -25.01 10.99
N VAL A 438 -81.62 -25.19 10.96
CA VAL A 438 -80.99 -26.52 10.89
C VAL A 438 -80.05 -26.68 12.07
N TYR A 439 -80.15 -27.83 12.74
CA TYR A 439 -79.29 -28.22 13.85
C TYR A 439 -78.67 -29.58 13.56
N TYR A 440 -77.48 -29.80 14.10
CA TYR A 440 -76.73 -31.04 13.99
C TYR A 440 -76.28 -31.55 15.36
N ARG A 441 -76.20 -32.87 15.53
CA ARG A 441 -75.61 -33.53 16.69
C ARG A 441 -74.84 -34.77 16.24
N PRO A 442 -73.64 -35.04 16.79
CA PRO A 442 -73.00 -36.34 16.63
C PRO A 442 -73.79 -37.43 17.38
N GLY A 443 -73.96 -38.60 16.76
CA GLY A 443 -74.77 -39.70 17.29
C GLY A 443 -76.23 -39.64 16.80
N THR A 444 -77.14 -40.23 17.56
CA THR A 444 -78.58 -40.28 17.22
C THR A 444 -79.37 -39.14 17.86
N TYR A 445 -80.49 -38.74 17.24
CA TYR A 445 -81.43 -37.78 17.82
C TYR A 445 -82.22 -38.37 19.00
N VAL A 446 -82.31 -39.71 19.11
CA VAL A 446 -83.12 -40.40 20.13
C VAL A 446 -82.67 -40.02 21.53
N GLY A 447 -83.60 -39.54 22.36
CA GLY A 447 -83.33 -39.03 23.70
C GLY A 447 -82.91 -37.55 23.76
N PHE A 448 -82.73 -36.88 22.61
CA PHE A 448 -82.25 -35.49 22.52
C PHE A 448 -83.29 -34.53 21.90
N THR A 449 -84.57 -34.87 21.88
CA THR A 449 -85.63 -34.01 21.31
C THR A 449 -86.22 -33.00 22.30
N GLY A 450 -85.97 -33.18 23.60
CA GLY A 450 -86.56 -32.38 24.68
C GLY A 450 -85.90 -31.03 24.93
N SER A 451 -84.68 -30.78 24.43
CA SER A 451 -83.98 -29.50 24.58
C SER A 451 -82.94 -29.33 23.48
N SER A 452 -82.50 -28.08 23.23
CA SER A 452 -81.38 -27.80 22.33
C SER A 452 -80.01 -28.20 22.89
N SER A 453 -79.94 -28.72 24.12
CA SER A 453 -78.68 -29.09 24.75
C SER A 453 -77.97 -30.22 23.99
N GLY A 454 -76.75 -29.92 23.54
CA GLY A 454 -75.91 -30.82 22.75
C GLY A 454 -76.32 -30.95 21.28
N TRP A 455 -77.11 -30.00 20.78
CA TRP A 455 -77.24 -29.71 19.36
C TRP A 455 -76.37 -28.50 18.99
N THR A 456 -75.66 -28.60 17.89
CA THR A 456 -74.97 -27.50 17.22
C THR A 456 -75.94 -26.82 16.25
N PHE A 457 -76.14 -25.52 16.38
CA PHE A 457 -76.91 -24.74 15.42
C PHE A 457 -76.09 -24.49 14.16
N LEU A 458 -76.60 -24.92 13.00
CA LEU A 458 -75.91 -24.80 11.71
C LEU A 458 -76.30 -23.54 10.95
N GLY A 459 -77.49 -23.00 11.19
CA GLY A 459 -77.93 -21.73 10.62
C GLY A 459 -79.44 -21.61 10.49
N THR A 460 -79.87 -20.45 9.98
CA THR A 460 -81.27 -20.14 9.71
C THR A 460 -81.40 -19.37 8.39
N ALA A 461 -82.47 -19.63 7.65
CA ALA A 461 -82.74 -18.97 6.37
C ALA A 461 -84.25 -18.80 6.13
N ALA A 462 -84.64 -17.73 5.44
CA ALA A 462 -85.98 -17.57 4.91
C ALA A 462 -86.11 -18.30 3.57
N VAL A 463 -87.10 -19.18 3.46
CA VAL A 463 -87.35 -20.04 2.30
C VAL A 463 -88.78 -19.84 1.83
N SER A 464 -88.98 -19.62 0.53
CA SER A 464 -90.33 -19.65 -0.07
C SER A 464 -90.58 -21.05 -0.60
N GLY A 465 -91.52 -21.79 0.00
CA GLY A 465 -91.83 -23.16 -0.42
C GLY A 465 -92.29 -23.20 -1.88
N ALA A 466 -91.67 -24.07 -2.68
CA ALA A 466 -91.99 -24.24 -4.10
C ALA A 466 -93.33 -24.95 -4.36
N GLY A 467 -93.99 -25.41 -3.29
CA GLY A 467 -95.27 -26.10 -3.34
C GLY A 467 -95.14 -27.62 -3.39
N THR A 468 -96.28 -28.28 -3.57
CA THR A 468 -96.39 -29.72 -3.37
C THR A 468 -95.61 -30.53 -4.41
N GLY A 469 -94.74 -31.42 -3.94
CA GLY A 469 -93.95 -32.34 -4.78
C GLY A 469 -92.69 -31.72 -5.37
N VAL A 470 -92.36 -30.47 -5.04
CA VAL A 470 -91.22 -29.74 -5.61
C VAL A 470 -90.15 -29.53 -4.53
N PRO A 471 -88.89 -29.96 -4.77
CA PRO A 471 -87.77 -29.66 -3.88
C PRO A 471 -87.59 -28.15 -3.70
N THR A 472 -87.42 -27.70 -2.46
CA THR A 472 -87.13 -26.31 -2.15
C THR A 472 -85.78 -26.24 -1.42
N VAL A 473 -84.83 -25.56 -2.05
CA VAL A 473 -83.49 -25.37 -1.49
C VAL A 473 -83.56 -24.60 -0.19
N ILE A 474 -82.91 -25.12 0.85
CA ILE A 474 -82.70 -24.43 2.11
C ILE A 474 -81.30 -23.79 2.03
N PRO A 475 -81.17 -22.46 1.87
CA PRO A 475 -79.89 -21.80 1.61
C PRO A 475 -79.10 -21.62 2.91
N ILE A 476 -78.83 -22.72 3.61
CA ILE A 476 -78.00 -22.81 4.79
C ILE A 476 -76.88 -23.79 4.43
N ASN A 477 -75.72 -23.24 4.09
CA ASN A 477 -74.52 -24.01 3.83
C ASN A 477 -73.80 -24.28 5.15
N PHE A 478 -73.49 -25.54 5.42
CA PHE A 478 -72.72 -25.97 6.57
C PHE A 478 -71.69 -27.03 6.15
N SER A 479 -70.79 -27.40 7.05
CA SER A 479 -69.82 -28.46 6.83
C SER A 479 -69.88 -29.43 8.01
N VAL A 480 -70.53 -30.57 7.80
CA VAL A 480 -70.62 -31.63 8.80
C VAL A 480 -69.90 -32.87 8.26
N PRO A 481 -68.65 -33.11 8.67
CA PRO A 481 -67.91 -34.30 8.28
C PRO A 481 -68.45 -35.53 9.03
N LEU A 482 -68.68 -36.61 8.29
CA LEU A 482 -69.07 -37.92 8.81
C LEU A 482 -68.10 -38.96 8.25
N SER A 483 -67.35 -39.60 9.15
CA SER A 483 -66.47 -40.72 8.81
C SER A 483 -67.28 -41.99 8.51
N PRO A 484 -66.75 -42.96 7.75
CA PRO A 484 -67.42 -44.24 7.48
C PRO A 484 -67.93 -44.92 8.76
N GLY A 485 -69.20 -45.33 8.76
CA GLY A 485 -69.88 -45.95 9.91
C GLY A 485 -70.36 -44.99 11.00
N SER A 486 -69.98 -43.71 10.95
CA SER A 486 -70.43 -42.71 11.91
C SER A 486 -71.88 -42.28 11.65
N ARG A 487 -72.57 -41.87 12.72
CA ARG A 487 -73.96 -41.40 12.70
C ARG A 487 -74.02 -39.92 13.05
N GLY A 488 -74.72 -39.15 12.24
CA GLY A 488 -75.07 -37.75 12.49
C GLY A 488 -76.57 -37.56 12.56
N ALA A 489 -77.04 -36.88 13.59
CA ALA A 489 -78.44 -36.50 13.76
C ALA A 489 -78.66 -35.07 13.28
N PHE A 490 -79.76 -34.84 12.56
CA PHE A 490 -80.16 -33.53 12.10
C PHE A 490 -81.58 -33.19 12.56
N PHE A 491 -81.79 -31.91 12.83
CA PHE A 491 -83.12 -31.36 13.09
C PHE A 491 -83.35 -30.20 12.13
N VAL A 492 -84.25 -30.41 11.17
CA VAL A 492 -84.71 -29.37 10.25
C VAL A 492 -86.06 -28.90 10.73
N VAL A 493 -86.14 -27.63 11.13
CA VAL A 493 -87.33 -27.04 11.73
C VAL A 493 -87.73 -25.78 11.00
N SER A 494 -89.02 -25.51 11.00
CA SER A 494 -89.56 -24.28 10.50
C SER A 494 -90.54 -23.66 11.47
N ALA A 495 -90.33 -22.36 11.71
CA ALA A 495 -91.05 -21.59 12.72
C ALA A 495 -92.56 -21.54 12.46
N GLU A 496 -92.97 -21.50 11.19
CA GLU A 496 -94.37 -21.27 10.79
C GLU A 496 -95.16 -22.56 10.51
N GLY A 497 -94.53 -23.74 10.57
CA GLY A 497 -95.18 -25.02 10.26
C GLY A 497 -95.52 -25.19 8.76
N GLY A 498 -95.61 -26.43 8.26
CA GLY A 498 -95.70 -26.70 6.82
C GLY A 498 -94.43 -27.32 6.20
N LEU A 499 -93.51 -27.83 7.01
CA LEU A 499 -92.55 -28.85 6.57
C LEU A 499 -93.32 -30.16 6.34
N LYS A 500 -93.25 -30.68 5.12
CA LYS A 500 -93.91 -31.93 4.75
C LYS A 500 -93.11 -33.12 5.28
N TYR A 501 -93.86 -34.13 5.70
CA TYR A 501 -93.29 -35.38 6.16
C TYR A 501 -94.13 -36.54 5.62
N THR A 502 -93.53 -37.73 5.62
CA THR A 502 -94.23 -38.99 5.31
C THR A 502 -94.18 -39.90 6.54
N ASP A 503 -95.25 -40.65 6.76
CA ASP A 503 -95.31 -41.59 7.89
C ASP A 503 -94.35 -42.77 7.65
N GLY A 504 -93.65 -43.20 8.71
CA GLY A 504 -92.73 -44.32 8.68
C GLY A 504 -92.49 -44.89 10.07
N ALA A 505 -91.79 -46.03 10.16
CA ALA A 505 -91.41 -46.60 11.46
C ALA A 505 -90.10 -45.98 11.95
N VAL A 506 -90.06 -45.43 13.17
CA VAL A 506 -88.85 -44.83 13.73
C VAL A 506 -87.67 -45.80 13.69
N GLY A 507 -86.51 -45.29 13.27
CA GLY A 507 -85.25 -46.02 13.28
C GLY A 507 -85.08 -47.02 12.14
N THR A 508 -86.04 -47.13 11.22
CA THR A 508 -85.86 -47.96 10.01
C THR A 508 -85.10 -47.22 8.93
N LEU A 509 -84.25 -47.93 8.20
CA LEU A 509 -83.58 -47.41 7.00
C LEU A 509 -84.64 -47.15 5.91
N TYR A 510 -84.67 -45.94 5.36
CA TYR A 510 -85.64 -45.55 4.32
C TYR A 510 -84.99 -45.34 2.96
N ALA A 511 -83.87 -44.65 2.89
CA ALA A 511 -83.13 -44.39 1.65
C ALA A 511 -81.62 -44.60 1.86
N GLN A 512 -80.92 -45.04 0.82
CA GLN A 512 -79.46 -45.15 0.80
C GLN A 512 -78.91 -45.02 -0.61
N ASN A 513 -77.64 -44.63 -0.72
CA ASN A 513 -76.82 -44.70 -1.92
C ASN A 513 -75.43 -45.27 -1.56
N ALA A 514 -74.44 -45.16 -2.46
CA ALA A 514 -73.08 -45.65 -2.18
C ALA A 514 -72.41 -44.96 -0.98
N ASN A 515 -72.80 -43.72 -0.67
CA ASN A 515 -72.08 -42.85 0.24
C ASN A 515 -72.76 -42.69 1.62
N ILE A 516 -74.09 -42.71 1.70
CA ILE A 516 -74.86 -42.46 2.92
C ILE A 516 -76.16 -43.27 3.04
N LYS A 517 -76.63 -43.45 4.27
CA LYS A 517 -77.88 -44.11 4.67
C LYS A 517 -78.74 -43.17 5.50
N PHE A 518 -80.03 -43.08 5.20
CA PHE A 518 -80.99 -42.24 5.90
C PHE A 518 -82.00 -43.08 6.69
N TYR A 519 -82.16 -42.77 7.98
CA TYR A 519 -83.09 -43.46 8.88
C TYR A 519 -84.27 -42.58 9.25
N VAL A 520 -85.46 -43.19 9.25
CA VAL A 520 -86.72 -42.52 9.64
C VAL A 520 -86.61 -42.00 11.07
N GLY A 521 -86.98 -40.74 11.25
CA GLY A 521 -86.97 -40.11 12.55
C GLY A 521 -88.35 -39.72 13.09
N SER A 522 -88.41 -38.57 13.74
CA SER A 522 -89.58 -38.12 14.51
C SER A 522 -89.89 -36.66 14.21
N GLY A 523 -91.14 -36.24 14.33
CA GLY A 523 -91.53 -34.85 14.07
C GLY A 523 -91.65 -34.04 15.34
N GLY A 524 -90.99 -32.88 15.38
CA GLY A 524 -91.00 -31.91 16.48
C GLY A 524 -91.78 -30.64 16.15
N GLY A 525 -92.23 -29.92 17.18
CA GLY A 525 -92.82 -28.59 17.00
C GLY A 525 -91.76 -27.56 16.59
N ALA A 526 -92.17 -26.29 16.46
CA ALA A 526 -91.31 -25.19 16.01
C ALA A 526 -90.12 -24.91 16.96
N THR A 527 -90.10 -25.51 18.15
CA THR A 527 -89.03 -25.41 19.14
C THR A 527 -88.82 -26.78 19.83
N PHE A 528 -87.61 -26.98 20.37
CA PHE A 528 -87.29 -28.14 21.20
C PHE A 528 -88.21 -28.22 22.44
N GLY A 529 -88.44 -29.42 22.95
CA GLY A 529 -89.27 -29.62 24.16
C GLY A 529 -90.78 -29.55 23.93
N THR A 530 -91.21 -29.40 22.68
CA THR A 530 -92.62 -29.53 22.27
C THR A 530 -92.99 -31.00 22.07
N THR A 531 -94.29 -31.30 21.90
CA THR A 531 -94.75 -32.67 21.65
C THR A 531 -94.08 -33.25 20.40
N VAL A 532 -93.37 -34.36 20.59
CA VAL A 532 -92.70 -35.13 19.54
C VAL A 532 -93.61 -36.28 19.14
N PHE A 533 -93.70 -36.49 17.83
CA PHE A 533 -94.46 -37.59 17.26
C PHE A 533 -93.51 -38.52 16.52
N ASP A 534 -93.46 -39.76 16.98
CA ASP A 534 -92.67 -40.80 16.37
C ASP A 534 -93.20 -41.12 14.96
N GLY A 535 -92.27 -41.49 14.08
CA GLY A 535 -92.59 -42.05 12.78
C GLY A 535 -92.85 -41.01 11.70
N ARG A 536 -92.16 -39.86 11.78
CA ARG A 536 -92.28 -38.78 10.80
C ARG A 536 -90.95 -38.58 10.09
N LEU A 537 -90.93 -38.90 8.80
CA LEU A 537 -89.72 -38.83 7.99
C LEU A 537 -89.59 -37.46 7.31
N PHE A 538 -88.39 -36.91 7.25
CA PHE A 538 -88.09 -35.67 6.54
C PHE A 538 -88.21 -35.87 5.02
N ASN A 539 -89.12 -35.14 4.37
CA ASN A 539 -89.25 -35.17 2.91
C ASN A 539 -88.32 -34.13 2.29
N GLY A 540 -87.21 -34.57 1.70
CA GLY A 540 -86.17 -33.70 1.19
C GLY A 540 -84.95 -34.39 0.57
N ASN A 541 -84.00 -33.58 0.12
CA ASN A 541 -82.70 -34.02 -0.40
C ASN A 541 -81.59 -33.76 0.62
N ILE A 542 -80.61 -34.67 0.67
CA ILE A 542 -79.43 -34.56 1.53
C ILE A 542 -78.18 -34.45 0.64
N TYR A 543 -77.63 -33.24 0.57
CA TYR A 543 -76.43 -32.98 -0.22
C TYR A 543 -75.17 -33.20 0.60
N HIS A 544 -74.20 -33.86 -0.05
CA HIS A 544 -72.91 -34.16 0.54
C HIS A 544 -71.81 -34.17 -0.53
N THR A 545 -70.57 -33.98 -0.10
CA THR A 545 -69.36 -34.21 -0.90
C THR A 545 -68.63 -35.43 -0.35
N CYS A 546 -67.88 -36.10 -1.22
CA CYS A 546 -67.04 -37.23 -0.83
C CYS A 546 -65.62 -36.71 -0.63
N ASN A 547 -64.98 -37.16 0.45
CA ASN A 547 -63.62 -36.78 0.80
C ASN A 547 -62.69 -37.98 0.65
#